data_AF-A0A7X8X2X9-F1
#
_entry.id   AF-A0A7X8X2X9-F1
#
_cell.length_a   1.000
_cell.length_b   1.000
_cell.length_c   1.000
_cell.angle_alpha   90.00
_cell.angle_beta   90.00
_cell.angle_gamma   90.00
#
_symmetry.space_group_name_H-M   'P 1'
#
loop_
_entity.id
_entity.type
_entity.pdbx_description
1 polymer ?
#
loop_
_entity_poly.entity_id
_entity_poly.type
_entity_poly.pdbx_seq_one_letter_code
_entity_poly.pdbx_strand_id
1 'polypeptide(L)'
;AVERYPHLSDAVTKMLDDKYIIAKCSDLLGHYFNIDTSKVGTAISRMPTYFCLLNVNSQNLAEKYAQQLKVRHHINGADVDGIAKIIEEAKASVAHEFENFISSSVDLISNLLRDYPKRDNAY
;
A
#
# COMPACT_ATOMS: atom_id res chain seq x y z
N ALA A 1 8.74 -15.97 -13.87
CA ALA A 1 7.45 -16.44 -13.33
C ALA A 1 6.34 -15.61 -13.96
N VAL A 2 5.30 -16.25 -14.51
CA VAL A 2 4.11 -15.53 -14.98
C VAL A 2 3.44 -14.96 -13.74
N GLU A 3 3.21 -13.65 -13.73
CA GLU A 3 2.59 -12.92 -12.63
C GLU A 3 1.27 -13.59 -12.23
N ARG A 4 1.13 -14.00 -10.97
CA ARG A 4 0.00 -14.84 -10.52
C ARG A 4 -1.37 -14.13 -10.61
N TYR A 5 -1.39 -12.80 -10.64
CA TYR A 5 -2.61 -11.99 -10.67
C TYR A 5 -2.43 -10.70 -11.51
N PRO A 6 -2.36 -10.80 -12.84
CA PRO A 6 -2.00 -9.67 -13.71
C PRO A 6 -3.03 -8.52 -13.72
N HIS A 7 -4.25 -8.73 -13.21
CA HIS A 7 -5.31 -7.71 -13.11
C HIS A 7 -5.47 -7.14 -11.70
N LEU A 8 -4.65 -7.56 -10.74
CA LEU A 8 -4.77 -7.14 -9.35
C LEU A 8 -4.55 -5.63 -9.19
N SER A 9 -3.64 -5.06 -9.97
CA SER A 9 -3.37 -3.62 -9.97
C SER A 9 -4.61 -2.80 -10.36
N ASP A 10 -5.36 -3.23 -11.37
CA ASP A 10 -6.57 -2.55 -11.83
C ASP A 10 -7.72 -2.71 -10.84
N ALA A 11 -7.88 -3.90 -10.25
CA ALA A 11 -8.87 -4.15 -9.22
C ALA A 11 -8.58 -3.33 -7.96
N VAL A 12 -7.33 -3.30 -7.48
CA VAL A 12 -6.91 -2.49 -6.34
C VAL A 12 -7.11 -1.01 -6.63
N THR A 13 -6.75 -0.54 -7.83
CA THR A 13 -6.97 0.86 -8.23
C THR A 13 -8.46 1.22 -8.19
N LYS A 14 -9.33 0.37 -8.76
CA LYS A 14 -10.78 0.56 -8.70
C LYS A 14 -11.32 0.59 -7.26
N MET A 15 -10.81 -0.28 -6.39
CA MET A 15 -11.23 -0.31 -4.98
C MET A 15 -10.75 0.92 -4.20
N LEU A 16 -9.58 1.48 -4.54
CA LEU A 16 -9.05 2.72 -3.94
C LEU A 16 -9.80 3.99 -4.40
N ASP A 17 -10.61 3.88 -5.44
CA ASP A 17 -11.52 4.93 -5.92
C ASP A 17 -13.00 4.65 -5.59
N ASP A 18 -13.33 3.47 -5.07
CA ASP A 18 -14.70 3.09 -4.70
C ASP A 18 -15.10 3.69 -3.35
N LYS A 19 -15.99 4.69 -3.40
CA LYS A 19 -16.48 5.40 -2.22
C LYS A 19 -17.12 4.49 -1.17
N TYR A 20 -17.81 3.44 -1.58
CA TYR A 20 -18.44 2.51 -0.65
C TYR A 20 -17.40 1.67 0.09
N ILE A 21 -16.42 1.15 -0.64
CA ILE A 21 -15.33 0.36 -0.07
C ILE A 21 -14.47 1.21 0.86
N ILE A 22 -14.11 2.42 0.43
CA ILE A 22 -13.35 3.37 1.26
C ILE A 22 -14.12 3.66 2.55
N ALA A 23 -15.42 3.94 2.48
CA ALA A 23 -16.23 4.19 3.68
C ALA A 23 -16.22 2.99 4.64
N LYS A 24 -16.42 1.76 4.13
CA LYS A 24 -16.38 0.54 4.95
C LYS A 24 -15.03 0.31 5.62
N CYS A 25 -13.93 0.47 4.87
CA CYS A 25 -12.58 0.36 5.41
C CYS A 25 -12.29 1.46 6.44
N SER A 26 -12.76 2.67 6.19
CA SER A 26 -12.56 3.82 7.08
C SER A 26 -13.28 3.65 8.40
N ASP A 27 -14.52 3.16 8.37
CA ASP A 27 -15.28 2.83 9.58
C ASP A 27 -14.55 1.75 10.36
N LEU A 28 -14.16 0.65 9.71
CA LEU A 28 -13.48 -0.46 10.37
C LEU A 28 -12.19 -0.01 11.06
N LEU A 29 -11.30 0.64 10.31
CA LEU A 29 -9.99 1.05 10.80
C LEU A 29 -10.10 2.20 11.81
N GLY A 30 -11.02 3.14 11.59
CA GLY A 30 -11.25 4.24 12.53
C GLY A 30 -11.73 3.75 13.89
N HIS A 31 -12.68 2.80 13.93
CA HIS A 31 -13.11 2.18 15.19
C HIS A 31 -11.98 1.38 15.84
N TYR A 32 -11.27 0.55 15.07
CA TYR A 32 -10.21 -0.30 15.62
C TYR A 32 -9.05 0.50 16.23
N PHE A 33 -8.58 1.53 15.54
CA PHE A 33 -7.46 2.37 16.01
C PHE A 33 -7.90 3.56 16.87
N ASN A 34 -9.20 3.73 17.10
CA ASN A 34 -9.78 4.90 17.76
C ASN A 34 -9.35 6.23 17.09
N ILE A 35 -9.47 6.29 15.77
CA ILE A 35 -9.13 7.43 14.92
C ILE A 35 -10.39 7.91 14.19
N ASP A 36 -10.49 9.22 13.97
CA ASP A 36 -11.53 9.83 13.14
C ASP A 36 -11.65 9.15 11.76
N THR A 37 -12.80 8.54 11.51
CA THR A 37 -13.11 7.79 10.28
C THR A 37 -12.99 8.66 9.03
N SER A 38 -13.31 9.95 9.10
CA SER A 38 -13.19 10.87 7.98
C SER A 38 -11.74 11.12 7.58
N LYS A 39 -10.82 11.14 8.56
CA LYS A 39 -9.37 11.26 8.31
C LYS A 39 -8.81 10.00 7.69
N VAL A 40 -9.28 8.82 8.13
CA VAL A 40 -8.90 7.54 7.54
C VAL A 40 -9.36 7.47 6.07
N GLY A 41 -10.61 7.83 5.78
CA GLY A 41 -11.12 7.84 4.40
C GLY A 41 -10.36 8.81 3.51
N THR A 42 -10.07 10.00 4.00
CA THR A 42 -9.23 10.98 3.30
C THR A 42 -7.84 10.44 3.01
N ALA A 43 -7.24 9.71 3.97
CA ALA A 43 -5.93 9.09 3.77
C ALA A 43 -5.98 8.00 2.69
N ILE A 44 -6.96 7.10 2.75
CA ILE A 44 -7.16 6.02 1.76
C ILE A 44 -7.34 6.60 0.36
N SER A 45 -8.20 7.61 0.18
CA SER A 45 -8.42 8.23 -1.14
C SER A 45 -7.20 8.94 -1.70
N ARG A 46 -6.24 9.36 -0.85
CA ARG A 46 -4.98 9.98 -1.29
C ARG A 46 -3.86 8.96 -1.54
N MET A 47 -4.03 7.71 -1.12
CA MET A 47 -3.03 6.65 -1.29
C MET A 47 -2.54 6.49 -2.74
N PRO A 48 -3.41 6.49 -3.79
CA PRO A 48 -2.95 6.34 -5.17
C PRO A 48 -1.95 7.41 -5.63
N THR A 49 -1.99 8.61 -5.03
CA THR A 49 -1.03 9.67 -5.33
C THR A 49 0.40 9.28 -4.90
N TYR A 50 0.54 8.48 -3.85
CA TYR A 50 1.82 8.17 -3.21
C TYR A 50 2.32 6.75 -3.46
N PHE A 51 1.45 5.80 -3.81
CA PHE A 51 1.84 4.43 -4.13
C PHE A 51 2.02 4.23 -5.64
N CYS A 52 3.02 3.42 -6.01
CA CYS A 52 3.18 2.90 -7.37
C CYS A 52 2.51 1.53 -7.42
N LEU A 53 1.29 1.46 -7.98
CA LEU A 53 0.51 0.22 -8.08
C LEU A 53 0.49 -0.37 -9.49
N LEU A 54 0.80 0.46 -10.49
CA LEU A 54 0.82 0.10 -11.91
C LEU A 54 2.23 0.34 -12.45
N ASN A 55 2.72 -0.58 -13.28
CA ASN A 55 4.04 -0.50 -13.90
C ASN A 55 5.14 -0.27 -12.85
N VAL A 56 5.21 -1.15 -11.85
CA VAL A 56 6.18 -1.06 -10.75
C VAL A 56 7.60 -1.28 -11.30
N ASN A 57 8.26 -0.17 -11.60
CA ASN A 57 9.66 -0.11 -12.02
C ASN A 57 10.38 1.00 -11.23
N SER A 58 11.71 0.98 -11.26
CA SER A 58 12.54 1.86 -10.44
C SER A 58 12.31 3.33 -10.72
N GLN A 59 12.02 3.71 -11.97
CA GLN A 59 11.69 5.09 -12.35
C GLN A 59 10.37 5.55 -11.73
N ASN A 60 9.30 4.77 -11.91
CA ASN A 60 7.98 5.11 -11.41
C ASN A 60 7.95 5.13 -9.87
N LEU A 61 8.72 4.25 -9.22
CA LEU A 61 8.92 4.29 -7.77
C LEU A 61 9.66 5.54 -7.33
N ALA A 62 10.70 5.96 -8.05
CA ALA A 62 11.45 7.18 -7.76
C ALA A 62 10.59 8.44 -7.88
N GLU A 63 9.72 8.53 -8.90
CA GLU A 63 8.76 9.63 -9.04
C GLU A 63 7.79 9.72 -7.86
N LYS A 64 7.24 8.57 -7.43
CA LYS A 64 6.38 8.50 -6.24
C LYS A 64 7.15 8.90 -4.97
N TYR A 65 8.39 8.47 -4.84
CA TYR A 65 9.23 8.83 -3.71
C TYR A 65 9.56 10.32 -3.68
N ALA A 66 9.89 10.94 -4.82
CA ALA A 66 10.09 12.37 -4.94
C ALA A 66 8.82 13.15 -4.49
N GLN A 67 7.64 12.69 -4.89
CA GLN A 67 6.38 13.28 -4.43
C GLN A 67 6.17 13.12 -2.91
N GLN A 68 6.56 11.98 -2.34
CA GLN A 68 6.53 11.79 -0.89
C GLN A 68 7.50 12.71 -0.16
N LEU A 69 8.73 12.87 -0.66
CA LEU A 69 9.75 13.79 -0.10
C LEU A 69 9.25 15.23 -0.11
N LYS A 70 8.60 15.66 -1.21
CA LYS A 70 7.99 16.98 -1.31
C LYS A 70 6.90 17.21 -0.27
N VAL A 71 6.00 16.24 -0.10
CA VAL A 71 4.85 16.40 0.81
C VAL A 71 5.24 16.25 2.27
N ARG A 72 6.11 15.29 2.62
CA ARG A 72 6.47 14.97 4.01
C ARG A 72 7.61 15.82 4.55
N HIS A 73 8.57 16.17 3.69
CA HIS A 73 9.83 16.79 4.11
C HIS A 73 10.09 18.15 3.44
N HIS A 74 9.15 18.62 2.59
CA HIS A 74 9.27 19.89 1.86
C HIS A 74 10.51 19.98 0.96
N ILE A 75 11.06 18.83 0.53
CA ILE A 75 12.18 18.77 -0.39
C ILE A 75 11.63 18.88 -1.82
N ASN A 76 11.95 19.99 -2.50
CA ASN A 76 11.60 20.21 -3.90
C ASN A 76 12.79 19.87 -4.80
N GLY A 77 12.51 19.34 -5.99
CA GLY A 77 13.57 19.04 -6.98
C GLY A 77 14.43 17.83 -6.63
N ALA A 78 13.85 16.79 -6.02
CA ALA A 78 14.56 15.54 -5.78
C ALA A 78 15.07 14.94 -7.11
N ASP A 79 16.29 14.40 -7.08
CA ASP A 79 16.92 13.75 -8.23
C ASP A 79 16.26 12.38 -8.47
N VAL A 80 15.23 12.38 -9.31
CA VAL A 80 14.45 11.17 -9.64
C VAL A 80 15.33 10.11 -10.28
N ASP A 81 16.24 10.48 -11.17
CA ASP A 81 17.09 9.53 -11.89
C ASP A 81 18.12 8.89 -10.96
N GLY A 82 18.71 9.70 -10.06
CA GLY A 82 19.59 9.21 -9.00
C GLY A 82 18.86 8.24 -8.05
N ILE A 83 17.64 8.57 -7.63
CA ILE A 83 16.82 7.69 -6.79
C ILE A 83 16.48 6.39 -7.54
N ALA A 84 16.11 6.46 -8.81
CA ALA A 84 15.78 5.28 -9.62
C ALA A 84 16.98 4.33 -9.74
N LYS A 85 18.18 4.87 -9.92
CA LYS A 85 19.41 4.07 -9.95
C LYS A 85 19.67 3.35 -8.62
N ILE A 86 19.50 4.05 -7.50
CA ILE A 86 19.64 3.44 -6.16
C ILE A 86 18.62 2.32 -5.96
N ILE A 87 17.36 2.53 -6.37
CA ILE A 87 16.31 1.50 -6.29
C ILE A 87 16.69 0.28 -7.13
N GLU A 88 17.20 0.49 -8.35
CA GLU A 88 17.59 -0.62 -9.22
C GLU A 88 18.73 -1.45 -8.62
N GLU A 89 19.74 -0.78 -8.06
CA GLU A 89 20.86 -1.44 -7.37
C GLU A 89 20.40 -2.23 -6.14
N ALA A 90 19.50 -1.64 -5.34
CA ALA A 90 18.99 -2.25 -4.11
C ALA A 90 18.15 -3.51 -4.37
N LYS A 91 17.46 -3.61 -5.52
CA LYS A 91 16.59 -4.76 -5.85
C LYS A 91 17.31 -6.09 -5.71
N ALA A 92 18.57 -6.18 -6.18
CA ALA A 92 19.35 -7.41 -6.09
C ALA A 92 19.67 -7.77 -4.63
N SER A 93 19.90 -6.76 -3.78
CA SER A 93 20.22 -6.94 -2.37
C SER A 93 19.02 -7.46 -1.57
N VAL A 94 17.82 -6.97 -1.85
CA VAL A 94 16.61 -7.32 -1.07
C VAL A 94 15.79 -8.46 -1.68
N ALA A 95 16.07 -8.89 -2.91
CA ALA A 95 15.28 -9.91 -3.62
C ALA A 95 15.08 -11.19 -2.79
N HIS A 96 16.13 -11.65 -2.10
CA HIS A 96 16.10 -12.87 -1.30
C HIS A 96 15.29 -12.73 0.00
N GLU A 97 15.24 -11.54 0.60
CA GLU A 97 14.44 -11.27 1.80
C GLU A 97 12.97 -11.04 1.47
N PHE A 98 12.69 -10.53 0.27
CA PHE A 98 11.35 -10.15 -0.14
C PHE A 98 10.38 -11.33 -0.19
N GLU A 99 10.81 -12.48 -0.70
CA GLU A 99 9.96 -13.69 -0.74
C GLU A 99 9.56 -14.13 0.68
N ASN A 100 10.52 -14.15 1.61
CA ASN A 100 10.27 -14.50 3.01
C ASN A 100 9.33 -13.49 3.69
N PHE A 101 9.52 -12.20 3.41
CA PHE A 101 8.67 -11.14 3.93
C PHE A 101 7.23 -11.26 3.45
N ILE A 102 7.02 -11.49 2.15
CA ILE A 102 5.67 -11.66 1.57
C ILE A 102 4.99 -12.89 2.16
N SER A 103 5.69 -14.02 2.25
CA SER A 103 5.14 -15.25 2.84
C SER A 103 4.68 -15.00 4.28
N SER A 104 5.53 -14.39 5.10
CA SER A 104 5.22 -14.10 6.51
C SER A 104 4.03 -13.13 6.65
N SER A 105 3.94 -12.15 5.75
CA SER A 105 2.83 -11.17 5.74
C SER A 105 1.49 -11.81 5.38
N VAL A 106 1.48 -12.72 4.40
CA VAL A 106 0.27 -13.46 4.00
C VAL A 106 -0.22 -14.34 5.15
N ASP A 107 0.67 -15.04 5.84
CA ASP A 107 0.31 -15.88 6.98
C ASP A 107 -0.30 -15.05 8.11
N LEU A 108 0.33 -13.92 8.45
CA LEU A 108 -0.15 -13.02 9.49
C LEU A 108 -1.55 -12.48 9.17
N ILE A 109 -1.75 -11.93 7.97
CA ILE A 109 -3.04 -11.35 7.56
C ILE A 109 -4.11 -12.45 7.49
N SER A 110 -3.78 -13.62 6.96
CA SER A 110 -4.73 -14.75 6.87
C SER A 110 -5.21 -15.20 8.25
N ASN A 111 -4.31 -15.21 9.24
CA ASN A 111 -4.67 -15.50 10.63
C ASN A 111 -5.57 -14.39 11.22
N LEU A 112 -5.24 -13.11 11.00
CA LEU A 112 -6.07 -12.00 11.45
C LEU A 112 -7.48 -12.02 10.86
N LEU A 113 -7.60 -12.37 9.57
CA LEU A 113 -8.90 -12.44 8.89
C LEU A 113 -9.73 -13.65 9.32
N ARG A 114 -9.09 -14.76 9.70
CA ARG A 114 -9.80 -15.94 10.22
C ARG A 114 -10.60 -15.61 11.49
N ASP A 115 -10.07 -14.69 12.30
CA ASP A 115 -10.66 -14.26 13.56
C ASP A 115 -11.62 -13.06 13.40
N TYR A 116 -11.89 -12.61 12.16
CA TYR A 116 -12.73 -11.44 11.88
C TYR A 116 -13.98 -11.77 11.02
N PRO A 117 -15.17 -11.26 11.39
CA PRO A 117 -15.46 -10.63 12.66
C PRO A 117 -15.34 -11.66 13.78
N LYS A 118 -14.84 -11.24 14.95
CA LYS A 118 -15.01 -12.06 16.14
C LYS A 118 -16.50 -12.33 16.24
N ARG A 119 -16.91 -13.59 16.15
CA ARG A 119 -18.28 -13.95 16.49
C ARG A 119 -18.47 -13.43 17.90
N ASP A 120 -19.30 -12.41 18.07
CA ASP A 120 -19.81 -12.09 19.39
C ASP A 120 -20.45 -13.40 19.89
N ASN A 121 -19.80 -14.04 20.85
CA ASN A 121 -20.44 -15.08 21.63
C ASN A 121 -21.53 -14.37 22.44
N ALA A 122 -22.65 -14.09 21.78
CA ALA A 122 -23.91 -13.73 22.41
C ALA A 122 -24.38 -14.97 23.16
N TYR A 123 -23.94 -15.07 24.42
CA TYR A 123 -24.63 -15.80 25.47
C TYR A 123 -25.44 -14.81 26.30
#